data_AF-A0A0F8XN06-F1
#
_entry.id   AF-A0A0F8XN06-F1
#
_cell.length_a   1.000
_cell.length_b   1.000
_cell.length_c   1.000
_cell.angle_alpha   90.00
_cell.angle_beta   90.00
_cell.angle_gamma   90.00
#
_symmetry.space_group_name_H-M   'P 1'
#
loop_
_entity.id
_entity.type
_entity.pdbx_description
1 polymer ?
#
loop_
_entity_poly.entity_id
_entity_poly.type
_entity_poly.pdbx_seq_one_letter_code
_entity_poly.pdbx_strand_id
1 'polypeptide(L)'
;SHGKPGLFGAIVGRAEAYTMRLACIYALMDGSRSVKAEHLTAALALWEYVERTVRFIFGDATGDPMADTILRALRAQGPMTQTTINYLFGRNINADRIAKAISLLQEGDYVQSQTTETDGRPATTWSAK
;
A
#
# COMPACT_ATOMS: atom_id res chain seq x y z
N SER A 1 -7.58 -10.13 -11.65
CA SER A 1 -6.44 -9.32 -11.17
C SER A 1 -5.89 -9.93 -9.88
N HIS A 2 -4.60 -10.28 -9.80
CA HIS A 2 -3.99 -10.71 -8.53
C HIS A 2 -4.08 -9.55 -7.54
N GLY A 3 -4.66 -9.80 -6.36
CA GLY A 3 -4.87 -8.76 -5.34
C GLY A 3 -3.55 -8.08 -5.00
N LYS A 4 -3.44 -6.79 -5.33
CA LYS A 4 -2.30 -5.99 -4.93
C LYS A 4 -2.40 -5.78 -3.39
N PRO A 5 -1.29 -5.79 -2.64
CA PRO A 5 -1.34 -5.60 -1.19
C PRO A 5 -1.68 -4.14 -0.81
N GLY A 6 -2.04 -3.94 0.45
CA GLY A 6 -2.27 -2.61 1.04
C GLY A 6 -3.56 -1.91 0.61
N LEU A 7 -3.71 -0.65 1.03
CA LEU A 7 -4.92 0.14 0.81
C LEU A 7 -5.18 0.39 -0.69
N PHE A 8 -4.12 0.56 -1.47
CA PHE A 8 -4.19 0.66 -2.93
C PHE A 8 -4.96 -0.53 -3.53
N GLY A 9 -4.55 -1.75 -3.20
CA GLY A 9 -5.17 -2.97 -3.70
C GLY A 9 -6.62 -3.15 -3.27
N ALA A 10 -6.93 -2.81 -2.02
CA ALA A 10 -8.30 -2.84 -1.51
C ALA A 10 -9.23 -1.90 -2.31
N ILE A 11 -8.75 -0.69 -2.65
CA ILE A 11 -9.52 0.30 -3.41
C ILE A 11 -9.71 -0.15 -4.87
N VAL A 12 -8.66 -0.66 -5.53
CA VAL A 12 -8.73 -1.04 -6.95
C VAL A 12 -9.28 -2.46 -7.17
N GLY A 13 -9.56 -3.22 -6.11
CA GLY A 13 -9.96 -4.63 -6.18
C GLY A 13 -11.25 -4.91 -6.96
N ARG A 14 -12.08 -3.89 -7.21
CA ARG A 14 -13.33 -3.99 -7.98
C ARG A 14 -13.24 -3.38 -9.39
N ALA A 15 -12.02 -3.23 -9.91
CA ALA A 15 -11.73 -2.63 -11.22
C ALA A 15 -12.67 -3.13 -12.32
N GLU A 16 -12.76 -4.44 -12.54
CA GLU A 16 -13.55 -5.05 -13.61
C GLU A 16 -15.02 -4.63 -13.55
N ALA A 17 -15.62 -4.63 -12.35
CA ALA A 17 -17.00 -4.26 -12.14
C ALA A 17 -17.24 -2.74 -12.31
N TYR A 18 -16.26 -1.89 -12.02
CA TYR A 18 -16.36 -0.45 -12.26
C TYR A 18 -16.18 -0.10 -13.74
N THR A 19 -15.20 -0.70 -14.41
CA THR A 19 -14.97 -0.53 -15.84
C THR A 19 -16.20 -0.90 -16.66
N MET A 20 -16.88 -2.00 -16.35
CA MET A 20 -18.10 -2.39 -17.05
C MET A 20 -19.24 -1.37 -16.87
N ARG A 21 -19.40 -0.79 -15.69
CA ARG A 21 -20.40 0.28 -15.45
C ARG A 21 -20.07 1.53 -16.26
N LEU A 22 -18.80 1.93 -16.28
CA LEU A 22 -18.34 3.06 -17.10
C LEU A 22 -18.58 2.81 -18.59
N ALA A 23 -18.32 1.61 -19.09
CA ALA A 23 -18.57 1.25 -20.48
C ALA A 23 -20.06 1.34 -20.85
N CYS A 24 -20.96 0.93 -19.96
CA CYS A 24 -22.40 1.12 -20.15
C CYS A 24 -22.79 2.61 -20.20
N ILE A 25 -22.22 3.44 -19.32
CA ILE A 25 -22.47 4.88 -19.32
C ILE A 25 -22.00 5.50 -20.64
N TYR A 26 -20.80 5.16 -21.11
CA TYR A 26 -20.30 5.65 -22.39
C TYR A 26 -21.13 5.18 -23.58
N ALA A 27 -21.62 3.93 -23.58
CA ALA A 27 -22.55 3.46 -24.61
C ALA A 27 -23.86 4.26 -24.63
N LEU A 28 -24.42 4.59 -23.46
CA LEU A 28 -25.63 5.40 -23.36
C LEU A 28 -25.41 6.83 -23.85
N MET A 29 -24.26 7.43 -23.53
CA MET A 29 -23.89 8.77 -24.01
C MET A 29 -23.68 8.82 -25.53
N ASP A 30 -23.18 7.73 -26.12
CA ASP A 30 -23.05 7.57 -27.58
C ASP A 30 -24.39 7.21 -28.26
N GLY A 31 -25.47 7.01 -27.51
CA GLY A 31 -26.76 6.56 -28.04
C GLY A 31 -26.75 5.11 -28.53
N SER A 32 -25.74 4.33 -28.17
CA SER A 32 -25.61 2.93 -28.56
C SER A 32 -26.45 2.02 -27.65
N ARG A 33 -27.21 1.11 -28.27
CA ARG A 33 -28.01 0.10 -27.56
C ARG A 33 -27.19 -1.04 -26.96
N SER A 34 -25.92 -1.14 -27.36
CA SER A 34 -24.99 -2.15 -26.88
C SER A 34 -23.62 -1.54 -26.58
N VAL A 35 -22.91 -2.14 -25.63
CA VAL A 35 -21.50 -1.81 -25.39
C VAL A 35 -20.68 -2.34 -26.56
N LYS A 36 -19.84 -1.48 -27.13
CA LYS A 36 -18.92 -1.77 -28.24
C LYS A 36 -17.49 -1.61 -27.73
N ALA A 37 -16.53 -2.02 -28.54
CA ALA A 37 -15.10 -1.92 -28.21
C ALA A 37 -14.69 -0.50 -27.82
N GLU A 38 -15.15 0.53 -28.55
CA GLU A 38 -14.84 1.94 -28.27
C GLU A 38 -15.29 2.40 -26.87
N HIS A 39 -16.46 1.97 -26.40
CA HIS A 39 -16.95 2.27 -25.05
C HIS A 39 -16.11 1.59 -23.97
N LEU A 40 -15.67 0.36 -24.22
CA LEU A 40 -14.81 -0.38 -23.31
C LEU A 40 -13.42 0.23 -23.23
N THR A 41 -12.84 0.62 -24.37
CA THR A 41 -11.55 1.31 -24.43
C THR A 41 -11.61 2.65 -23.71
N ALA A 42 -12.67 3.43 -23.89
CA ALA A 42 -12.87 4.68 -23.15
C ALA A 42 -12.97 4.45 -21.63
N ALA A 43 -13.72 3.42 -21.21
CA ALA A 43 -13.86 3.03 -19.80
C ALA A 43 -12.52 2.60 -19.18
N LEU A 44 -11.72 1.83 -19.90
CA LEU A 44 -10.39 1.42 -19.47
C LEU A 44 -9.45 2.62 -19.32
N ALA A 45 -9.45 3.55 -20.29
CA ALA A 45 -8.62 4.74 -20.21
C ALA A 45 -8.94 5.61 -18.98
N LEU A 46 -10.22 5.78 -18.65
CA LEU A 46 -10.62 6.46 -17.42
C LEU A 46 -10.19 5.67 -16.17
N TRP A 47 -10.39 4.35 -16.17
CA TRP A 47 -10.01 3.51 -15.03
C TRP A 47 -8.49 3.53 -14.78
N GLU A 48 -7.66 3.54 -15.83
CA GLU A 48 -6.21 3.68 -15.71
C GLU A 48 -5.80 5.00 -15.03
N TYR A 49 -6.49 6.09 -15.35
CA TYR A 49 -6.27 7.37 -14.67
C TYR A 49 -6.67 7.30 -13.19
N VAL A 50 -7.81 6.67 -12.87
CA VAL A 50 -8.24 6.45 -11.49
C VAL A 50 -7.21 5.60 -10.74
N GLU A 51 -6.74 4.49 -11.31
CA GLU A 51 -5.73 3.64 -10.69
C GLU A 51 -4.42 4.40 -10.41
N ARG A 52 -3.94 5.19 -11.37
CA ARG A 52 -2.79 6.10 -11.15
C ARG A 52 -3.02 7.07 -10.01
N THR A 53 -4.23 7.62 -9.91
CA THR A 53 -4.61 8.56 -8.84
C THR A 53 -4.63 7.87 -7.48
N VAL A 54 -5.23 6.68 -7.38
CA VAL A 54 -5.23 5.89 -6.13
C VAL A 54 -3.81 5.49 -5.75
N ARG A 55 -2.95 5.14 -6.72
CA ARG A 55 -1.54 4.87 -6.46
C ARG A 55 -0.81 6.12 -5.96
N PHE A 56 -1.08 7.28 -6.53
CA PHE A 56 -0.47 8.54 -6.10
C PHE A 56 -0.83 8.89 -4.65
N ILE A 57 -2.09 8.70 -4.26
CA ILE A 57 -2.57 9.05 -2.91
C ILE A 57 -2.23 7.97 -1.87
N PHE A 58 -2.36 6.69 -2.22
CA PHE A 58 -2.34 5.57 -1.28
C PHE A 58 -1.30 4.49 -1.60
N GLY A 59 -0.37 4.75 -2.54
CA GLY A 59 0.46 3.71 -3.14
C GLY A 59 1.26 2.84 -2.17
N ASP A 60 1.76 3.46 -1.10
CA ASP A 60 2.50 2.79 -0.01
C ASP A 60 1.72 2.77 1.31
N ALA A 61 0.47 3.22 1.30
CA ALA A 61 -0.36 3.22 2.50
C ALA A 61 -0.79 1.79 2.82
N THR A 62 -0.37 1.32 3.98
CA THR A 62 -0.79 0.02 4.54
C THR A 62 -2.19 0.11 5.13
N GLY A 63 -2.67 1.32 5.44
CA GLY A 63 -3.90 1.57 6.19
C GLY A 63 -3.70 1.58 7.72
N ASP A 64 -2.49 1.27 8.18
CA ASP A 64 -2.07 1.40 9.57
C ASP A 64 -1.14 2.61 9.73
N PRO A 65 -1.57 3.70 10.40
CA PRO A 65 -0.76 4.92 10.52
C PRO A 65 0.59 4.71 11.19
N MET A 66 0.72 3.70 12.06
CA MET A 66 1.96 3.37 12.73
C MET A 66 2.93 2.69 11.77
N ALA A 67 2.45 1.69 11.02
CA ALA A 67 3.23 1.04 9.98
C ALA A 67 3.68 2.05 8.91
N ASP A 68 2.77 2.92 8.46
CA ASP A 68 3.08 3.97 7.48
C ASP A 68 4.14 4.95 8.00
N THR A 69 4.10 5.27 9.30
CA THR A 69 5.11 6.13 9.95
C THR A 69 6.48 5.45 10.03
N ILE A 70 6.53 4.16 10.39
CA ILE A 70 7.78 3.37 10.42
C ILE A 70 8.38 3.28 9.03
N LEU A 71 7.56 2.92 8.02
CA LEU A 71 8.01 2.79 6.64
C LEU A 71 8.56 4.11 6.10
N ARG A 72 7.88 5.23 6.37
CA ARG A 72 8.34 6.57 6.00
C ARG A 72 9.67 6.92 6.69
N ALA A 73 9.82 6.60 7.98
CA ALA A 73 11.06 6.86 8.71
C ALA A 73 12.23 6.04 8.14
N LEU A 74 12.02 4.75 7.86
CA LEU A 74 13.03 3.86 7.26
C LEU A 74 13.46 4.33 5.87
N ARG A 75 12.53 4.82 5.03
CA ARG A 75 12.85 5.35 3.70
C ARG A 75 13.59 6.68 3.75
N ALA A 76 13.25 7.55 4.72
CA ALA A 76 13.86 8.87 4.83
C ALA A 76 15.23 8.86 5.53
N GLN A 77 15.40 8.02 6.55
CA GLN A 77 16.58 8.01 7.43
C GLN A 77 17.49 6.79 7.21
N GLY A 78 17.04 5.80 6.43
CA GLY A 78 17.76 4.56 6.22
C GLY A 78 17.47 3.51 7.29
N PRO A 79 18.31 2.45 7.37
CA PRO A 79 18.11 1.35 8.31
C PRO A 79 18.08 1.81 9.77
N MET A 80 17.13 1.29 10.55
CA MET A 80 16.94 1.64 11.96
C MET A 80 16.90 0.40 12.85
N THR A 81 17.45 0.49 14.05
CA THR A 81 17.32 -0.59 15.04
C THR A 81 15.90 -0.63 15.62
N GLN A 82 15.49 -1.79 16.17
CA GLN A 82 14.23 -1.92 16.89
C GLN A 82 14.04 -0.82 17.95
N THR A 83 15.12 -0.49 18.66
CA THR A 83 15.14 0.56 19.68
C THR A 83 14.85 1.93 19.09
N THR A 84 15.49 2.27 17.97
CA THR A 84 15.26 3.54 17.26
C THR A 84 13.81 3.65 16.79
N ILE A 85 13.23 2.57 16.26
CA ILE A 85 11.82 2.54 15.85
C ILE A 85 10.90 2.78 17.05
N ASN A 86 11.18 2.15 18.20
CA ASN A 86 10.40 2.36 19.41
C ASN A 86 10.42 3.84 19.85
N TYR A 87 11.53 4.54 19.64
CA TYR A 87 11.65 5.96 19.97
C TYR A 87 10.88 6.91 19.03
N LEU A 88 10.52 6.48 17.80
CA LEU A 88 9.75 7.32 16.85
C LEU A 88 8.39 7.77 17.42
N PHE A 89 7.81 6.98 18.31
CA PHE A 89 6.46 7.20 18.84
C PHE A 89 6.43 7.79 20.26
N GLY A 90 7.61 8.11 20.83
CA GLY A 90 7.73 8.51 22.22
C GLY A 90 7.59 7.34 23.20
N ARG A 91 8.02 7.55 24.46
CA ARG A 91 8.19 6.49 25.47
C ARG A 91 6.89 5.85 26.00
N ASN A 92 5.72 6.12 25.44
CA ASN A 92 4.43 5.70 26.01
C ASN A 92 3.53 4.90 25.07
N ILE A 93 4.09 4.29 24.02
CA ILE A 93 3.33 3.40 23.12
C ILE A 93 3.56 1.94 23.50
N ASN A 94 2.47 1.16 23.48
CA ASN A 94 2.50 -0.28 23.72
C ASN A 94 3.42 -0.98 22.71
N ALA A 95 4.44 -1.70 23.21
CA ALA A 95 5.40 -2.45 22.40
C ALA A 95 4.71 -3.46 21.46
N ASP A 96 3.60 -4.08 21.88
CA ASP A 96 2.83 -5.01 21.05
C ASP A 96 2.23 -4.33 19.83
N ARG A 97 1.90 -3.03 19.93
CA ARG A 97 1.34 -2.28 18.80
C ARG A 97 2.39 -2.00 17.74
N ILE A 98 3.61 -1.66 18.17
CA ILE A 98 4.76 -1.46 17.28
C ILE A 98 5.15 -2.80 16.63
N ALA A 99 5.17 -3.88 17.40
CA ALA A 99 5.43 -5.21 16.88
C ALA A 99 4.42 -5.60 15.78
N LYS A 100 3.11 -5.40 16.02
CA LYS A 100 2.07 -5.62 15.01
C LYS A 100 2.25 -4.77 13.75
N ALA A 101 2.63 -3.50 13.91
CA ALA A 101 2.88 -2.61 12.77
C ALA A 101 4.09 -3.09 11.94
N ILE A 102 5.16 -3.56 12.58
CA ILE A 102 6.32 -4.15 11.89
C ILE A 102 5.93 -5.46 11.20
N SER A 103 5.18 -6.34 11.87
CA SER A 103 4.70 -7.59 11.26
C SER A 103 3.86 -7.32 10.01
N LEU A 104 2.96 -6.33 10.04
CA LEU A 104 2.20 -5.91 8.86
C LEU A 104 3.11 -5.46 7.71
N LEU A 105 4.17 -4.70 8.01
CA LEU A 105 5.14 -4.27 7.00
C LEU A 105 5.94 -5.44 6.41
N GLN A 106 6.27 -6.45 7.23
CA GLN A 106 6.94 -7.66 6.76
C GLN A 106 6.03 -8.51 5.87
N GLU A 107 4.78 -8.73 6.27
CA GLU A 107 3.78 -9.47 5.51
C GLU A 107 3.48 -8.79 4.16
N GLY A 108 3.50 -7.46 4.12
CA GLY A 108 3.35 -6.66 2.91
C GLY A 108 4.62 -6.51 2.06
N ASP A 109 5.71 -7.17 2.44
CA ASP A 109 7.03 -7.10 1.79
C ASP A 109 7.63 -5.68 1.69
N TYR A 110 7.27 -4.79 2.62
CA TYR A 110 7.75 -3.39 2.64
C TYR A 110 9.08 -3.22 3.37
N VAL A 111 9.43 -4.15 4.26
CA VAL A 111 10.64 -4.08 5.09
C VAL A 111 11.33 -5.44 5.20
N GLN A 112 12.63 -5.41 5.48
CA GLN A 112 13.43 -6.59 5.81
C GLN A 112 14.18 -6.38 7.13
N SER A 113 14.40 -7.46 7.87
CA SER A 113 15.17 -7.48 9.10
C SER A 113 16.54 -8.12 8.89
N GLN A 114 17.56 -7.54 9.49
CA GLN A 114 18.87 -8.16 9.67
C GLN A 114 19.18 -8.21 11.17
N THR A 115 19.50 -9.40 11.66
CA THR A 115 19.97 -9.58 13.04
C THR A 115 21.48 -9.69 13.03
N THR A 116 22.14 -8.83 13.79
CA THR A 116 23.60 -8.85 13.98
C THR A 116 23.91 -9.32 15.39
N GLU A 117 24.82 -10.29 15.51
CA GLU A 117 25.37 -10.66 16.81
C GLU A 117 26.19 -9.50 17.37
N THR A 118 26.10 -9.34 18.69
CA THR A 118 26.85 -8.35 19.46
C THR A 118 27.42 -9.06 20.67
N ASP A 119 28.34 -8.44 21.41
CA ASP A 119 28.83 -8.98 22.69
C ASP A 119 27.72 -9.14 23.76
N GLY A 120 26.48 -8.72 23.47
CA GLY A 120 25.29 -8.92 24.29
C GLY A 120 24.07 -9.40 23.47
N ARG A 121 22.86 -8.93 23.84
CA ARG A 121 21.61 -9.32 23.16
C ARG A 121 21.68 -8.97 21.66
N PRO A 122 21.39 -9.92 20.75
CA PRO A 122 21.38 -9.65 19.31
C PRO A 122 20.52 -8.44 18.95
N ALA A 123 21.07 -7.57 18.10
CA ALA A 123 20.39 -6.36 17.66
C ALA A 123 19.70 -6.61 16.32
N THR A 124 18.39 -6.33 16.27
CA THR A 124 17.62 -6.37 15.01
C THR A 124 17.57 -4.99 14.38
N THR A 125 18.05 -4.91 13.15
CA THR A 125 18.00 -3.72 12.30
C THR A 125 17.00 -3.94 11.18
N TRP A 126 16.16 -2.95 10.93
CA TRP A 126 15.12 -2.95 9.92
C TRP A 126 15.52 -2.01 8.79
N SER A 127 15.24 -2.40 7.55
CA SER A 127 15.41 -1.55 6.37
C SER A 127 14.18 -1.64 5.48
N ALA A 128 13.82 -0.52 4.84
CA ALA A 128 12.81 -0.54 3.79
C ALA A 128 13.36 -1.28 2.56
N LYS A 129 12.50 -2.02 1.88
CA LYS A 129 12.80 -2.62 0.57
C LYS A 129 12.61 -1.63 -0.57
#